data_AF-A0A525J1M7-F1
#
_entry.id   AF-A0A525J1M7-F1
#
_cell.length_a   1.000
_cell.length_b   1.000
_cell.length_c   1.000
_cell.angle_alpha   90.00
_cell.angle_beta   90.00
_cell.angle_gamma   90.00
#
_symmetry.space_group_name_H-M   'P 1'
#
loop_
_entity.id
_entity.type
_entity.pdbx_description
1 polymer ?
#
loop_
_entity_poly.entity_id
_entity_poly.type
_entity_poly.pdbx_seq_one_letter_code
_entity_poly.pdbx_strand_id
1 'polypeptide(L)' 'MTKGRLLLKLPEARVDVLVKSKKGTRFSTGAGRAKKEWVTVGPNSAREWLALAEEARAYVSALAG' A
#
# COMPACT_ATOMS: atom_id res chain seq x y z
N MET A 1 13.08 6.13 -8.91
CA MET A 1 12.09 7.22 -8.84
C MET A 1 10.69 6.61 -8.84
N THR A 2 9.89 6.86 -7.80
CA THR A 2 8.46 6.49 -7.81
C THR A 2 7.79 7.31 -8.89
N LYS A 3 7.24 6.67 -9.94
CA LYS A 3 6.62 7.32 -11.12
C LYS A 3 5.31 8.05 -10.78
N GLY A 4 5.31 8.94 -9.77
CA GLY A 4 4.09 9.54 -9.21
C GLY A 4 3.17 8.49 -8.55
N ARG A 5 3.73 7.46 -7.92
CA ARG A 5 2.98 6.40 -7.24
C ARG A 5 3.15 6.53 -5.73
N LEU A 6 2.05 6.39 -5.00
CA LEU A 6 2.04 6.41 -3.54
C LEU A 6 2.38 5.02 -3.00
N LEU A 7 3.39 4.91 -2.14
CA LEU A 7 3.77 3.66 -1.47
C LEU A 7 3.19 3.66 -0.06
N LEU A 8 2.40 2.64 0.29
CA LEU A 8 1.73 2.51 1.58
C LEU A 8 1.99 1.14 2.21
N LYS A 9 1.98 1.11 3.55
CA LYS A 9 1.97 -0.11 4.34
C LYS A 9 0.56 -0.35 4.87
N LEU A 10 -0.06 -1.45 4.47
CA LEU A 10 -1.42 -1.86 4.80
C LEU A 10 -1.43 -3.36 5.15
N PRO A 11 -2.46 -3.86 5.85
CA PRO A 11 -2.61 -5.31 6.08
C PRO A 11 -2.55 -6.09 4.75
N GLU A 12 -1.99 -7.32 4.74
CA GLU A 12 -1.90 -8.17 3.53
C GLU A 12 -3.25 -8.31 2.83
N ALA A 13 -4.33 -8.54 3.60
CA ALA A 13 -5.69 -8.64 3.06
C ALA A 13 -6.12 -7.36 2.30
N ARG A 14 -5.74 -6.19 2.80
CA ARG A 14 -6.07 -4.91 2.15
C ARG A 14 -5.24 -4.70 0.89
N VAL A 15 -3.97 -5.08 0.93
CA VAL A 15 -3.10 -5.10 -0.27
C VAL A 15 -3.72 -5.98 -1.35
N ASP A 16 -4.25 -7.15 -1.00
CA ASP A 16 -4.91 -8.05 -1.96
C ASP A 16 -6.16 -7.47 -2.59
N VAL A 17 -6.98 -6.76 -1.82
CA VAL A 17 -8.16 -6.06 -2.35
C VAL A 17 -7.74 -5.00 -3.38
N LEU A 18 -6.70 -4.21 -3.09
CA LEU A 18 -6.21 -3.16 -3.99
C LEU A 18 -5.63 -3.74 -5.27
N VAL A 19 -4.92 -4.87 -5.18
CA VAL A 19 -4.34 -5.56 -6.34
C VAL A 19 -5.41 -6.21 -7.19
N LYS A 20 -6.36 -6.93 -6.59
CA LYS A 20 -7.51 -7.53 -7.30
C LYS A 20 -8.35 -6.47 -8.01
N SER A 21 -8.48 -5.28 -7.41
CA SER A 21 -9.21 -4.15 -7.99
C SER A 21 -8.42 -3.36 -9.02
N LYS A 22 -7.18 -3.76 -9.36
CA LYS A 22 -6.25 -3.04 -10.27
C LYS A 22 -5.93 -1.60 -9.83
N LYS A 23 -6.14 -1.28 -8.55
CA LYS A 23 -5.85 0.03 -7.95
C LYS A 23 -4.41 0.14 -7.45
N GLY A 24 -3.78 -0.99 -7.16
CA GLY A 24 -2.40 -1.04 -6.67
C GLY A 24 -1.61 -2.25 -7.14
N THR A 25 -0.32 -2.23 -6.85
CA THR A 25 0.62 -3.31 -7.15
C THR A 25 1.43 -3.62 -5.90
N ARG A 26 1.57 -4.90 -5.54
CA ARG A 26 2.42 -5.33 -4.42
C ARG A 26 3.84 -4.79 -4.61
N PHE A 27 4.37 -4.16 -3.57
CA PHE A 27 5.74 -3.69 -3.58
C PHE A 27 6.66 -4.77 -3.01
N SER A 28 7.78 -5.02 -3.69
CA SER A 28 8.79 -6.00 -3.26
C SER A 28 10.18 -5.38 -3.38
N THR A 29 11.01 -5.55 -2.36
CA THR A 29 12.38 -4.99 -2.31
C THR A 29 13.46 -5.93 -2.85
N GLY A 30 13.09 -6.98 -3.59
CA GLY A 30 13.99 -7.84 -4.37
C GLY A 30 14.98 -8.73 -3.59
N ALA A 31 15.47 -8.33 -2.40
CA ALA A 31 16.59 -8.97 -1.70
C ALA A 31 16.26 -9.40 -0.26
N GLY A 32 15.00 -9.68 0.07
CA GLY A 32 14.61 -10.14 1.42
C GLY A 32 13.14 -10.57 1.50
N ARG A 33 12.71 -11.06 2.67
CA ARG A 33 11.35 -11.54 2.96
C ARG A 33 10.33 -10.57 2.35
N ALA A 34 9.57 -11.05 1.35
CA ALA A 34 8.55 -10.24 0.67
C ALA A 34 7.62 -9.65 1.73
N LYS A 35 7.69 -8.32 1.92
CA LYS A 35 6.82 -7.63 2.88
C LYS A 35 5.45 -7.48 2.21
N LYS A 36 4.62 -8.50 2.35
CA LYS A 36 3.30 -8.61 1.71
C LYS A 36 2.33 -7.47 2.06
N GLU A 37 2.67 -6.70 3.09
CA GLU A 37 1.94 -5.53 3.58
C GLU A 37 2.23 -4.25 2.79
N TRP A 38 3.05 -4.28 1.74
CA TRP A 38 3.39 -3.07 0.99
C TRP A 38 2.72 -3.03 -0.39
N VAL A 39 2.16 -1.87 -0.72
CA VAL A 39 1.46 -1.64 -1.99
C VAL A 39 1.82 -0.28 -2.57
N THR A 40 2.00 -0.23 -3.88
CA THR A 40 2.09 1.02 -4.65
C THR A 40 0.76 1.30 -5.34
N VAL A 41 0.23 2.51 -5.15
CA VAL A 41 -1.02 2.98 -5.76
C VAL A 41 -0.68 3.98 -6.86
N GLY A 42 -1.25 3.77 -8.04
CA GLY A 42 -1.01 4.65 -9.18
C GLY A 42 -1.75 6.00 -9.06
N PRO A 43 -1.35 7.01 -9.86
CA PRO A 43 -2.01 8.31 -9.90
C PRO A 43 -3.47 8.23 -10.40
N ASN A 44 -3.84 7.16 -11.12
CA ASN A 44 -5.22 6.91 -11.55
C ASN A 44 -6.18 6.72 -10.35
N SER A 45 -5.65 6.40 -9.17
CA SER A 45 -6.40 6.29 -7.91
C SER A 45 -6.10 7.45 -6.96
N ALA A 46 -5.60 8.60 -7.44
CA ALA A 46 -5.21 9.74 -6.60
C ALA A 46 -6.32 10.24 -5.66
N ARG A 47 -7.59 10.14 -6.08
CA ARG A 47 -8.75 10.50 -5.24
C ARG A 47 -8.86 9.65 -3.97
N GLU A 48 -8.32 8.43 -4.00
CA GLU A 48 -8.37 7.47 -2.88
C GLU A 48 -7.13 7.56 -2.00
N TRP A 49 -6.09 8.32 -2.41
CA TRP A 49 -4.81 8.36 -1.72
C TRP A 49 -4.92 8.85 -0.28
N LEU A 50 -5.76 9.85 -0.01
CA LEU A 50 -5.94 10.37 1.34
C LEU A 50 -6.56 9.32 2.27
N ALA A 51 -7.62 8.64 1.82
CA ALA A 51 -8.27 7.57 2.59
C ALA A 51 -7.30 6.40 2.85
N LEU A 52 -6.54 6.00 1.82
CA LEU A 52 -5.56 4.92 1.95
C LEU A 52 -4.38 5.30 2.87
N ALA A 53 -3.99 6.58 2.90
CA ALA A 53 -2.97 7.08 3.81
C ALA A 53 -3.45 7.07 5.27
N GLU A 54 -4.70 7.45 5.54
CA GLU A 54 -5.31 7.35 6.87
C GLU A 54 -5.40 5.88 7.33
N GLU A 55 -5.83 4.97 6.46
CA GLU A 55 -5.83 3.52 6.75
C GLU A 55 -4.42 3.02 7.10
N ALA A 56 -3.40 3.43 6.35
CA ALA A 56 -2.01 3.05 6.60
C ALA A 56 -1.51 3.62 7.93
N ARG A 57 -1.85 4.88 8.24
CA ARG A 57 -1.50 5.51 9.52
C ARG A 57 -2.12 4.76 10.69
N ALA A 58 -3.42 4.45 10.62
CA ALA A 58 -4.12 3.68 11.65
C ALA A 58 -3.50 2.28 11.85
N TYR A 59 -3.18 1.59 10.74
CA TYR A 59 -2.53 0.28 10.81
C TYR A 59 -1.17 0.34 11.52
N VAL A 60 -0.30 1.29 11.15
CA VAL A 60 1.02 1.41 11.77
C VAL A 60 0.93 1.82 13.24
N SER A 61 0.00 2.72 13.59
CA SER A 61 -0.25 3.08 14.99
C SER A 61 -0.67 1.87 15.83
N ALA A 62 -1.52 0.98 15.29
CA ALA A 62 -1.94 -0.24 15.98
C ALA A 62 -0.83 -1.29 16.13
N LEU A 63 0.23 -1.24 15.32
CA LEU A 63 1.40 -2.13 15.45
C LEU A 63 2.44 -1.63 16.45
N ALA A 64 2.34 -0.37 16.89
CA ALA A 64 3.30 0.29 17.76
C ALA A 64 2.88 0.31 19.24
N GLY A 65 1.65 -0.10 19.55
CA GLY A 65 1.15 -0.34 20.91
C GLY A 65 1.21 -1.82 21.26
#